data_AF-A0AAN7HIG3-F1
#
_entry.id   AF-A0AAN7HIG3-F1
#
_cell.length_a   1.000
_cell.length_b   1.000
_cell.length_c   1.000
_cell.angle_alpha   90.00
_cell.angle_beta   90.00
_cell.angle_gamma   90.00
#
_symmetry.space_group_name_H-M   'P 1'
#
loop_
_entity.id
_entity.type
_entity.pdbx_description
1 polymer ?
#
loop_
_entity_poly.entity_id
_entity_poly.type
_entity_poly.pdbx_seq_one_letter_code
_entity_poly.pdbx_strand_id
1 'polypeptide(L)'
;MVKQDNETRWNSFFESVKRALQLKDPIEIFQRRVVNKRDLKKRLSEEYLFGDDDWSFLGITVDILELVFRFTKRFEDRAPRIAKVAASLHYQRDHFRRQRSIYIDDIANPAINGPDFVGALIFVGHQLPALQPIAPPNTQSEIFSDRPQRQRR
;
A
#
# COMPACT_ATOMS: atom_id res chain seq x y z
N MET A 1 28.59 -1.09 -16.61
CA MET A 1 27.49 -1.88 -16.03
C MET A 1 26.75 -0.99 -15.06
N VAL A 2 25.53 -0.53 -15.40
CA VAL A 2 24.69 0.23 -14.46
C VAL A 2 24.17 -0.78 -13.44
N LYS A 3 24.57 -0.64 -12.16
CA LYS A 3 23.95 -1.37 -11.06
C LYS A 3 22.46 -1.02 -11.08
N GLN A 4 21.60 -1.99 -11.34
CA GLN A 4 20.17 -1.81 -11.10
C GLN A 4 19.97 -1.79 -9.58
N ASP A 5 20.00 -0.60 -8.97
CA ASP A 5 19.62 -0.43 -7.57
C ASP A 5 18.10 -0.62 -7.46
N ASN A 6 17.70 -1.85 -7.12
CA ASN A 6 16.33 -2.18 -6.73
C ASN A 6 15.87 -1.40 -5.49
N GLU A 7 16.80 -0.86 -4.70
CA GLU A 7 16.53 0.01 -3.54
C GLU A 7 15.72 1.27 -3.91
N THR A 8 15.92 1.80 -5.12
CA THR A 8 15.28 3.06 -5.54
C THR A 8 13.93 2.84 -6.20
N ARG A 9 13.67 1.68 -6.82
CA ARG A 9 12.53 1.49 -7.74
C ARG A 9 11.18 1.41 -7.04
N TRP A 10 11.04 0.52 -6.07
CA TRP A 10 9.74 0.33 -5.41
C TRP A 10 9.44 1.47 -4.42
N ASN A 11 10.47 2.05 -3.79
CA ASN A 11 10.35 3.25 -2.97
C ASN A 11 9.87 4.45 -3.82
N SER A 12 10.42 4.65 -5.02
CA SER A 12 9.99 5.72 -5.93
C SER A 12 8.55 5.53 -6.40
N PHE A 13 8.15 4.29 -6.70
CA PHE A 13 6.76 3.97 -7.03
C PHE A 13 5.83 4.30 -5.85
N PHE A 14 6.15 3.81 -4.66
CA PHE A 14 5.35 4.06 -3.46
C PHE A 14 5.17 5.56 -3.16
N GLU A 15 6.25 6.33 -3.20
CA GLU A 15 6.20 7.78 -3.01
C GLU A 15 5.42 8.49 -4.13
N SER A 16 5.54 8.01 -5.37
CA SER A 16 4.74 8.55 -6.49
C SER A 16 3.25 8.30 -6.30
N VAL A 17 2.86 7.11 -5.83
CA VAL A 17 1.46 6.78 -5.50
C VAL A 17 0.95 7.67 -4.37
N LYS A 18 1.72 7.82 -3.28
CA LYS A 18 1.36 8.73 -2.18
C LYS A 18 1.18 10.16 -2.66
N ARG A 19 2.08 10.63 -3.52
CA ARG A 19 2.01 11.96 -4.10
C ARG A 19 0.79 12.12 -5.02
N ALA A 20 0.46 11.11 -5.80
CA ALA A 20 -0.74 11.11 -6.66
C ALA A 20 -2.02 11.25 -5.83
N LEU A 21 -2.14 10.48 -4.73
CA LEU A 21 -3.29 10.58 -3.82
C LEU A 21 -3.41 11.96 -3.16
N GLN A 22 -2.30 12.57 -2.74
CA GLN A 22 -2.29 13.95 -2.22
C GLN A 22 -2.72 14.98 -3.27
N LEU A 23 -2.54 14.66 -4.55
CA LEU A 23 -2.89 15.51 -5.69
C LEU A 23 -4.16 15.05 -6.40
N LYS A 24 -4.99 14.20 -5.77
CA LYS A 24 -6.22 13.66 -6.37
C LYS A 24 -7.11 14.77 -6.94
N ASP A 25 -7.48 15.75 -6.12
CA ASP A 25 -8.33 16.87 -6.55
C ASP A 25 -7.76 17.66 -7.74
N PRO A 26 -6.49 18.16 -7.70
CA PRO A 26 -5.93 18.87 -8.85
C PRO A 26 -5.77 17.99 -10.10
N ILE A 27 -5.48 16.68 -9.95
CA ILE A 27 -5.39 15.73 -11.07
C ILE A 27 -6.78 15.52 -11.70
N GLU A 28 -7.83 15.33 -10.89
CA GLU A 28 -9.20 15.20 -11.40
C GLU A 28 -9.69 16.47 -12.10
N ILE A 29 -9.37 17.64 -11.55
CA ILE A 29 -9.68 18.94 -12.19
C ILE A 29 -8.97 19.03 -13.54
N PHE A 30 -7.69 18.62 -13.60
CA PHE A 30 -6.93 18.60 -14.84
C PHE A 30 -7.54 17.63 -15.86
N GLN A 31 -7.86 16.39 -15.47
CA GLN A 31 -8.53 15.41 -16.32
C GLN A 31 -9.83 15.98 -16.91
N ARG A 32 -10.71 16.54 -16.08
CA ARG A 32 -11.97 17.17 -16.53
C ARG A 32 -11.73 18.29 -17.53
N ARG A 33 -10.72 19.14 -17.31
CA ARG A 33 -10.37 20.23 -18.24
C ARG A 33 -9.85 19.71 -19.57
N VAL A 34 -9.04 18.67 -19.56
CA VAL A 34 -8.40 18.14 -20.77
C VAL A 34 -9.38 17.33 -21.61
N VAL A 35 -10.26 16.54 -21.00
CA VAL A 35 -11.36 15.83 -21.70
C VAL A 35 -12.28 16.82 -22.41
N ASN A 36 -12.57 17.96 -21.77
CA ASN A 36 -13.44 19.00 -22.32
C ASN A 36 -12.78 19.93 -23.35
N LYS A 37 -11.51 19.71 -23.74
CA LYS A 37 -10.87 20.53 -24.78
C LYS A 37 -11.55 20.35 -26.13
N ARG A 38 -11.74 21.44 -26.87
CA ARG A 38 -12.30 21.41 -28.24
C ARG A 38 -11.36 20.74 -29.25
N ASP A 39 -10.06 20.88 -29.04
CA ASP A 39 -9.02 20.30 -29.89
C ASP A 39 -8.79 18.83 -29.52
N LEU A 40 -9.20 17.92 -30.41
CA LEU A 40 -9.07 16.47 -30.25
C LEU A 40 -7.61 16.02 -30.06
N LYS A 41 -6.65 16.72 -30.68
CA LYS A 41 -5.21 16.39 -30.53
C LYS A 41 -4.65 16.74 -29.15
N LYS A 42 -5.37 17.56 -28.38
CA LYS A 42 -4.98 17.97 -27.02
C LYS A 42 -5.76 17.24 -25.93
N ARG A 43 -6.69 16.34 -26.31
CA ARG A 43 -7.39 15.47 -25.36
C ARG A 43 -6.47 14.34 -24.93
N LEU A 44 -6.62 13.92 -23.67
CA LEU A 44 -6.00 12.70 -23.17
C LEU A 44 -6.79 11.51 -23.72
N SER A 45 -6.07 10.45 -24.09
CA SER A 45 -6.69 9.15 -24.35
C SER A 45 -7.33 8.63 -23.07
N GLU A 46 -8.39 7.85 -23.22
CA GLU A 46 -9.16 7.28 -22.11
C GLU A 46 -8.29 6.39 -21.21
N GLU A 47 -7.27 5.74 -21.78
CA GLU A 47 -6.28 4.93 -21.04
C GLU A 47 -5.45 5.71 -20.01
N TYR A 48 -5.39 7.05 -20.11
CA TYR A 48 -4.64 7.91 -19.17
C TYR A 48 -5.53 8.62 -18.16
N LEU A 49 -6.84 8.32 -18.15
CA LEU A 49 -7.76 8.89 -17.19
C LEU A 49 -7.85 7.96 -15.99
N PHE A 50 -7.56 8.48 -14.80
CA PHE A 50 -7.85 7.79 -13.55
C PHE A 50 -9.36 7.76 -13.32
N GLY A 51 -9.93 6.56 -13.27
CA GLY A 51 -11.27 6.29 -12.75
C GLY A 51 -11.27 6.05 -11.24
N ASP A 52 -12.46 5.82 -10.68
CA ASP A 52 -12.62 5.56 -9.25
C ASP A 52 -11.91 4.26 -8.80
N ASP A 53 -11.89 3.25 -9.66
CA ASP A 53 -11.15 2.00 -9.45
C ASP A 53 -9.64 2.23 -9.36
N ASP A 54 -9.09 3.11 -10.20
CA ASP A 54 -7.66 3.43 -10.17
C ASP A 54 -7.31 4.14 -8.87
N TRP A 55 -8.13 5.11 -8.43
CA TRP A 55 -7.93 5.78 -7.14
C TRP A 55 -8.03 4.82 -5.96
N SER A 56 -8.98 3.88 -6.03
CA SER A 56 -9.15 2.81 -5.05
C SER A 56 -7.92 1.90 -5.00
N PHE A 57 -7.42 1.49 -6.16
CA PHE A 57 -6.21 0.68 -6.30
C PHE A 57 -4.98 1.39 -5.74
N LEU A 58 -4.81 2.70 -6.02
CA LEU A 58 -3.73 3.50 -5.44
C LEU A 58 -3.83 3.58 -3.91
N GLY A 59 -5.04 3.75 -3.37
CA GLY A 59 -5.29 3.76 -1.93
C GLY A 59 -4.90 2.45 -1.25
N ILE A 60 -5.34 1.32 -1.82
CA ILE A 60 -5.00 -0.03 -1.37
C ILE A 60 -3.49 -0.28 -1.46
N THR A 61 -2.87 0.16 -2.55
CA THR A 61 -1.41 0.06 -2.74
C THR A 61 -0.66 0.76 -1.60
N VAL A 62 -1.10 1.95 -1.19
CA VAL A 62 -0.49 2.66 -0.06
C VAL A 62 -0.70 1.90 1.25
N ASP A 63 -1.91 1.43 1.53
CA ASP A 63 -2.20 0.74 2.79
C ASP A 63 -1.39 -0.56 2.96
N ILE A 64 -1.23 -1.31 1.86
CA ILE A 64 -0.40 -2.52 1.84
C ILE A 64 1.09 -2.17 2.02
N LEU A 65 1.60 -1.20 1.26
CA LEU A 65 3.04 -0.95 1.15
C LEU A 65 3.62 -0.02 2.23
N GLU A 66 2.81 0.80 2.90
CA GLU A 66 3.28 1.78 3.90
C GLU A 66 4.11 1.10 5.01
N LEU A 67 3.70 -0.09 5.45
CA LEU A 67 4.46 -0.83 6.45
C LEU A 67 5.81 -1.33 5.91
N VAL A 68 5.85 -1.78 4.66
CA VAL A 68 7.07 -2.25 4.00
C VAL A 68 8.05 -1.08 3.89
N PHE A 69 7.57 0.07 3.40
CA PHE A 69 8.32 1.32 3.31
C PHE A 69 8.94 1.75 4.64
N ARG A 70 8.17 1.72 5.73
CA ARG A 70 8.68 2.11 7.05
C ARG A 70 9.81 1.20 7.52
N PHE A 71 9.69 -0.11 7.31
CA PHE A 71 10.74 -1.03 7.74
C PHE A 71 11.99 -0.92 6.87
N THR A 72 11.85 -0.81 5.56
CA THR A 72 13.01 -0.67 4.68
C THR A 72 13.79 0.59 4.99
N LYS A 73 13.11 1.75 5.09
CA LYS A 73 13.74 3.02 5.50
C LYS A 73 14.39 2.94 6.88
N ARG A 74 13.79 2.20 7.81
CA ARG A 74 14.34 2.01 9.17
C ARG A 74 15.65 1.21 9.17
N PHE A 75 15.84 0.30 8.22
CA PHE A 75 17.01 -0.58 8.13
C PHE A 75 18.05 -0.13 7.10
N GLU A 76 17.71 0.80 6.20
CA GLU A 76 18.59 1.33 5.15
C GLU A 76 19.90 1.91 5.70
N ASP A 77 19.85 2.62 6.84
CA ASP A 77 21.02 3.33 7.39
C ASP A 77 21.68 2.66 8.62
N ARG A 78 21.29 1.43 8.96
CA ARG A 78 21.72 0.80 10.23
C ARG A 78 22.13 -0.64 10.01
N ALA A 79 23.24 -1.06 10.61
CA ALA A 79 23.55 -2.49 10.80
C ALA A 79 22.41 -3.14 11.62
N PRO A 80 21.48 -3.89 10.99
CA PRO A 80 20.28 -4.32 11.68
C PRO A 80 20.66 -5.44 12.65
N ARG A 81 20.20 -5.37 13.89
CA ARG A 81 20.22 -6.56 14.74
C ARG A 81 19.25 -7.58 14.14
N ILE A 82 19.71 -8.80 13.89
CA ILE A 82 18.91 -9.89 13.29
C ILE A 82 17.57 -10.07 14.02
N ALA A 83 17.55 -9.97 15.36
CA ALA A 83 16.33 -10.04 16.15
C ALA A 83 15.28 -8.97 15.78
N LYS A 84 15.71 -7.74 15.45
CA LYS A 84 14.79 -6.67 15.03
C LYS A 84 14.24 -6.93 13.63
N VAL A 85 15.06 -7.49 12.74
CA VAL A 85 14.64 -7.88 11.39
C VAL A 85 13.63 -9.02 11.46
N ALA A 86 13.91 -10.05 12.26
CA ALA A 86 12.99 -11.16 12.48
C ALA A 86 11.64 -10.68 13.04
N ALA A 87 11.66 -9.81 14.05
CA ALA A 87 10.43 -9.22 14.60
C ALA A 87 9.65 -8.41 13.54
N SER A 88 10.32 -7.61 12.71
CA SER A 88 9.64 -6.88 11.62
C SER A 88 9.04 -7.80 10.56
N LEU A 89 9.68 -8.93 10.26
CA LEU A 89 9.14 -9.91 9.31
C LEU A 89 7.86 -10.57 9.83
N HIS A 90 7.81 -10.91 11.12
CA HIS A 90 6.58 -11.41 11.75
C HIS A 90 5.45 -10.38 11.65
N TYR A 91 5.76 -9.11 11.93
CA TYR A 91 4.79 -8.03 11.84
C TYR A 91 4.29 -7.81 10.39
N GLN A 92 5.19 -7.85 9.40
CA GLN A 92 4.83 -7.77 7.98
C GLN A 92 3.93 -8.93 7.55
N ARG A 93 4.22 -10.16 7.98
CA ARG A 93 3.40 -11.33 7.66
C ARG A 93 1.97 -11.16 8.18
N ASP A 94 1.81 -10.70 9.42
CA ASP A 94 0.49 -10.52 10.01
C ASP A 94 -0.27 -9.36 9.37
N HIS A 95 0.42 -8.28 9.00
CA HIS A 95 -0.14 -7.20 8.20
C HIS A 95 -0.69 -7.72 6.86
N PHE A 96 0.11 -8.43 6.07
CA PHE A 96 -0.34 -8.94 4.77
C PHE A 96 -1.51 -9.92 4.88
N ARG A 97 -1.59 -10.70 5.96
CA ARG A 97 -2.75 -11.56 6.23
C ARG A 97 -4.02 -10.78 6.47
N ARG A 98 -3.95 -9.70 7.26
CA ARG A 98 -5.10 -8.81 7.48
C ARG A 98 -5.52 -8.13 6.18
N GLN A 99 -4.54 -7.59 5.44
CA GLN A 99 -4.80 -6.93 4.16
C GLN A 99 -5.41 -7.87 3.13
N ARG A 100 -4.96 -9.14 3.09
CA ARG A 100 -5.59 -10.17 2.25
C ARG A 100 -7.06 -10.38 2.62
N SER A 101 -7.38 -10.49 3.91
CA SER A 101 -8.77 -10.65 4.35
C SER A 101 -9.64 -9.48 3.87
N ILE A 102 -9.15 -8.24 4.04
CA ILE A 102 -9.91 -7.03 3.70
C ILE A 102 -10.05 -6.84 2.19
N TYR A 103 -9.01 -7.15 1.41
CA TYR A 103 -8.99 -6.78 -0.01
C TYR A 103 -9.23 -7.93 -0.98
N ILE A 104 -8.82 -9.14 -0.64
CA ILE A 104 -9.00 -10.31 -1.51
C ILE A 104 -10.29 -11.04 -1.14
N ASP A 105 -10.54 -11.25 0.15
CA ASP A 105 -11.67 -12.07 0.56
C ASP A 105 -12.99 -11.26 0.58
N ASP A 106 -12.94 -9.95 0.88
CA ASP A 106 -14.15 -9.12 1.01
C ASP A 106 -14.56 -8.34 -0.25
N ILE A 107 -13.61 -7.93 -1.12
CA ILE A 107 -13.91 -7.00 -2.23
C ILE A 107 -13.37 -7.39 -3.60
N ALA A 108 -12.55 -8.45 -3.70
CA ALA A 108 -11.98 -8.83 -4.99
C ALA A 108 -13.04 -9.41 -5.91
N ASN A 109 -12.99 -9.01 -7.18
CA ASN A 109 -13.82 -9.59 -8.21
C ASN A 109 -13.35 -11.03 -8.53
N PRO A 110 -14.15 -12.07 -8.22
CA PRO A 110 -13.75 -13.46 -8.41
C PRO A 110 -13.57 -13.85 -9.88
N ALA A 111 -14.06 -13.00 -10.81
CA ALA A 111 -13.86 -13.17 -12.24
C ALA A 111 -12.46 -12.72 -12.72
N ILE A 112 -11.70 -12.00 -11.90
CA ILE A 112 -10.32 -11.59 -12.23
C ILE A 112 -9.40 -12.77 -11.93
N ASN A 113 -9.16 -13.61 -12.93
CA ASN A 113 -8.13 -14.64 -12.92
C ASN A 113 -7.24 -14.47 -14.16
N GLY A 114 -5.96 -14.12 -13.97
CA GLY A 114 -5.00 -14.06 -15.08
C GLY A 114 -3.90 -12.99 -14.89
N PRO A 115 -2.79 -13.09 -15.64
CA PRO A 115 -1.61 -12.21 -15.51
C PRO A 115 -1.85 -10.78 -16.01
N ASP A 116 -2.87 -10.58 -16.85
CA ASP A 116 -3.17 -9.30 -17.48
C ASP A 116 -4.55 -8.87 -17.02
N PHE A 117 -4.62 -7.89 -16.10
CA PHE A 117 -5.84 -7.28 -15.59
C PHE A 117 -6.58 -6.50 -16.68
N VAL A 118 -7.13 -7.19 -17.68
CA VAL A 118 -7.78 -6.57 -18.84
C VAL A 118 -9.30 -6.57 -18.66
N GLY A 119 -9.86 -5.37 -18.50
CA GLY A 119 -11.25 -5.07 -18.87
C GLY A 119 -12.36 -5.36 -17.86
N ALA A 120 -12.05 -5.80 -16.63
CA ALA A 120 -13.04 -5.92 -15.55
C ALA A 120 -12.72 -4.93 -14.42
N LEU A 121 -13.76 -4.33 -13.81
CA LEU A 121 -13.62 -3.56 -12.57
C LEU A 121 -12.88 -4.41 -11.53
N ILE A 122 -11.85 -3.83 -10.92
CA ILE A 122 -10.95 -4.54 -10.00
C ILE A 122 -11.73 -5.01 -8.77
N PHE A 123 -12.76 -4.24 -8.39
CA PHE A 123 -13.58 -4.46 -7.21
C PHE A 123 -15.04 -4.79 -7.57
N VAL A 124 -15.69 -5.59 -6.72
CA VAL A 124 -17.13 -5.85 -6.83
C VAL A 124 -17.90 -4.67 -6.23
N GLY A 125 -18.51 -3.84 -7.09
CA GLY A 125 -19.33 -2.69 -6.66
C GLY A 125 -18.53 -1.46 -6.20
N HIS A 126 -19.19 -0.50 -5.55
CA HIS A 126 -18.60 0.79 -5.13
C HIS A 126 -18.04 0.82 -3.69
N GLN A 127 -17.80 -0.34 -3.05
CA GLN A 127 -17.46 -0.37 -1.62
C GLN A 127 -15.95 -0.47 -1.40
N LEU A 128 -15.32 0.69 -1.18
CA LEU A 128 -14.06 0.76 -0.44
C LEU A 128 -14.35 0.60 1.06
N PRO A 129 -13.75 -0.38 1.75
CA PRO A 129 -13.82 -0.43 3.20
C PRO A 129 -13.16 0.84 3.79
N ALA A 130 -13.77 1.42 4.82
CA ALA A 130 -13.22 2.59 5.49
C ALA A 130 -11.84 2.26 6.08
N LEU A 131 -10.79 2.90 5.56
CA LEU A 131 -9.41 2.74 6.03
C LEU A 131 -9.33 3.12 7.51
N GLN A 132 -9.13 2.13 8.38
CA GLN A 132 -8.85 2.40 9.79
C GLN A 132 -7.35 2.67 9.98
N PRO A 133 -6.96 3.68 10.79
CA PRO A 133 -5.56 3.92 11.10
C PRO A 133 -4.95 2.67 11.75
N ILE A 134 -3.84 2.18 11.20
CA ILE A 134 -3.04 1.14 11.82
C ILE A 134 -2.40 1.73 13.09
N ALA A 135 -3.07 1.58 14.23
CA ALA A 135 -2.44 1.82 15.51
C ALA A 135 -1.32 0.80 15.68
N PRO A 136 -0.07 1.20 15.99
CA PRO A 136 0.95 0.25 16.37
C PRO A 136 0.44 -0.50 17.61
N PRO A 137 0.41 -1.85 17.62
CA PRO A 137 0.09 -2.56 18.84
C PRO A 137 1.16 -2.17 19.86
N ASN A 138 0.72 -1.74 21.04
CA ASN A 138 1.59 -1.53 22.18
C ASN A 138 2.54 -2.71 22.27
N THR A 139 3.84 -2.43 22.19
CA THR A 139 4.94 -3.39 22.37
C THR A 139 4.98 -3.87 23.83
N GLN A 140 3.94 -4.58 24.24
CA GLN A 140 3.93 -5.45 25.40
C GLN A 140 3.59 -6.84 24.89
N SER A 141 4.58 -7.42 24.23
CA SER A 141 4.61 -8.86 24.02
C SER A 141 4.50 -9.51 25.40
N GLU A 142 3.39 -10.19 25.65
CA GLU A 142 3.14 -11.04 26.84
C GLU A 142 4.21 -12.14 27.04
N ILE A 143 5.15 -12.26 26.09
CA ILE A 143 6.32 -13.14 26.10
C ILE A 143 7.31 -12.81 27.25
N PHE A 144 7.21 -11.64 27.89
CA PHE A 144 8.10 -11.26 29.03
C PHE A 144 7.43 -11.26 30.42
N SER A 145 6.20 -11.75 30.55
CA SER A 145 5.48 -11.72 31.85
C SER A 145 5.96 -12.76 32.87
N ASP A 146 6.71 -13.79 32.44
CA ASP A 146 7.27 -14.78 33.36
C ASP A 146 8.65 -14.37 33.88
N ARG A 147 8.65 -13.51 34.90
CA ARG A 147 9.77 -13.44 35.86
C ARG A 147 9.29 -13.96 37.21
N PRO A 148 9.97 -14.97 37.80
CA PRO A 148 9.57 -15.47 39.11
C PRO A 148 9.76 -14.39 40.17
N GLN A 149 8.72 -14.15 40.97
CA GLN A 149 8.76 -13.30 42.15
C GLN A 149 9.87 -13.76 43.09
N ARG A 150 10.91 -12.92 43.24
CA ARG A 150 11.88 -13.05 44.32
C ARG A 150 11.15 -12.72 45.63
N GLN A 151 10.78 -13.74 46.39
CA GLN A 151 10.43 -13.59 47.81
C GLN A 151 11.62 -12.96 48.53
N ARG A 152 11.44 -11.76 49.08
CA ARG A 152 12.32 -11.22 50.10
C ARG A 152 11.83 -11.75 51.45
N ARG A 153 12.69 -12.53 52.12
CA ARG A 153 12.72 -12.65 53.58
C ARG A 153 13.60 -11.55 54.13
#